data_AF-A0A845DKG7-F1
#
_entry.id   AF-A0A845DKG7-F1
#
_cell.length_a   1.000
_cell.length_b   1.000
_cell.length_c   1.000
_cell.angle_alpha   90.00
_cell.angle_beta   90.00
_cell.angle_gamma   90.00
#
_symmetry.space_group_name_H-M   'P 1'
#
loop_
_entity.id
_entity.type
_entity.pdbx_description
1 polymer ?
#
loop_
_entity_poly.entity_id
_entity_poly.type
_entity_poly.pdbx_seq_one_letter_code
_entity_poly.pdbx_strand_id
1 'polypeptide(L)'
;MSTAVQQRQFDIADIDLAERGRFRMQWAAKEMPVLDLLEERYRRERPFEGVRMAAAMHVTSETANLMRILIAGGAEISLCASNPLSTQDDIAAALVSYYEMPVFAIKGETNAQYIAHLNAVLDTEPNLTMDDGMDLVAMLHTKRSSLLEGVVGGTEETTTGVIRLRAMAAQGKLAFPVIAVNDAMTKHFFDNRYGTGQSTLDGIIRATNVLMAGKTFVVGGYGWCSKGIAMRAKGMGANVIVTEVDPLRALEAVMDGFQVLPMSEAAKSGQIFCSATGDINVIDRHHMDQMQDGAILSNSGHFDVEINMKALEAMSTKVTRVRDFLDEYTLEDGRRIYVAGEGRLVNLAAAEGHPSAVMDMSFANQA
;
A
#
# COMPACT_ATOMS: atom_id res chain seq x y z
N MET A 1 15.03 -43.20 13.61
CA MET A 1 15.43 -41.93 12.98
C MET A 1 14.29 -40.96 13.22
N SER A 2 14.50 -40.02 14.14
CA SER A 2 13.51 -39.00 14.48
C SER A 2 13.36 -38.09 13.28
N THR A 3 12.19 -38.10 12.64
CA THR A 3 11.77 -37.06 11.70
C THR A 3 11.66 -35.77 12.50
N ALA A 4 12.72 -34.96 12.50
CA ALA A 4 12.64 -33.59 12.97
C ALA A 4 11.59 -32.91 12.09
N VAL A 5 10.41 -32.64 12.67
CA VAL A 5 9.46 -31.68 12.11
C VAL A 5 10.25 -30.38 12.02
N GLN A 6 10.60 -29.97 10.80
CA GLN A 6 11.20 -28.67 10.57
C GLN A 6 10.21 -27.66 11.15
N GLN A 7 10.58 -27.01 12.25
CA GLN A 7 9.75 -25.99 12.88
C GLN A 7 9.48 -24.94 11.79
N ARG A 8 8.23 -24.86 11.31
CA ARG A 8 7.85 -23.88 10.29
C ARG A 8 8.17 -22.51 10.87
N GLN A 9 9.12 -21.81 10.26
CA GLN A 9 9.50 -20.47 10.70
C GLN A 9 8.45 -19.48 10.22
N PHE A 10 7.95 -18.68 11.15
CA PHE A 10 7.10 -17.52 10.91
C PHE A 10 7.46 -16.47 11.95
N ASP A 11 7.17 -15.20 11.67
CA ASP A 11 7.33 -14.09 12.62
C ASP A 11 6.10 -13.18 12.50
N ILE A 12 5.24 -13.26 13.50
CA ILE A 12 3.94 -12.55 13.57
C ILE A 12 3.75 -12.00 14.99
N ALA A 13 2.84 -11.04 15.16
CA ALA A 13 2.67 -10.37 16.44
C ALA A 13 2.08 -11.29 17.53
N ASP A 14 0.99 -11.99 17.20
CA ASP A 14 0.26 -12.82 18.16
C ASP A 14 -0.58 -13.89 17.43
N ILE A 15 -0.28 -15.17 17.66
CA ILE A 15 -0.96 -16.30 17.02
C ILE A 15 -2.41 -16.46 17.51
N ASP A 16 -2.74 -16.00 18.72
CA ASP A 16 -4.08 -16.16 19.31
C ASP A 16 -5.14 -15.28 18.61
N LEU A 17 -4.70 -14.34 17.75
CA LEU A 17 -5.57 -13.53 16.91
C LEU A 17 -6.16 -14.29 15.70
N ALA A 18 -5.70 -15.52 15.46
CA ALA A 18 -6.03 -16.27 14.24
C ALA A 18 -7.54 -16.44 14.01
N GLU A 19 -8.32 -16.74 15.05
CA GLU A 19 -9.76 -16.95 14.88
C GLU A 19 -10.47 -15.69 14.37
N ARG A 20 -10.11 -14.53 14.94
CA ARG A 20 -10.60 -13.23 14.49
C ARG A 20 -10.21 -12.97 13.03
N GLY A 21 -8.96 -13.26 12.68
CA GLY A 21 -8.47 -13.12 11.31
C GLY A 21 -9.25 -14.00 10.33
N ARG A 22 -9.54 -15.26 10.70
CA ARG A 22 -10.36 -16.17 9.89
C ARG A 22 -11.74 -15.60 9.61
N PHE A 23 -12.40 -14.99 10.59
CA PHE A 23 -13.71 -14.36 10.37
C PHE A 23 -13.63 -13.15 9.43
N ARG A 24 -12.58 -12.34 9.53
CA ARG A 24 -12.37 -11.20 8.61
C ARG A 24 -12.04 -11.67 7.19
N MET A 25 -11.22 -12.70 7.03
CA MET A 25 -10.97 -13.35 5.74
C MET A 25 -12.27 -13.83 5.10
N GLN A 26 -13.15 -14.49 5.88
CA GLN A 26 -14.45 -14.96 5.39
C GLN A 26 -15.40 -13.81 5.03
N TRP A 27 -15.32 -12.68 5.73
CA TRP A 27 -16.09 -11.49 5.38
C TRP A 27 -15.62 -10.91 4.04
N ALA A 28 -14.31 -10.73 3.88
CA ALA A 28 -13.71 -10.23 2.64
C ALA A 28 -14.05 -11.14 1.45
N ALA A 29 -13.96 -12.46 1.62
CA ALA A 29 -14.26 -13.45 0.57
C ALA A 29 -15.67 -13.28 -0.04
N LYS A 30 -16.66 -12.84 0.74
CA LYS A 30 -18.04 -12.62 0.23
C LYS A 30 -18.11 -11.55 -0.85
N GLU A 31 -17.16 -10.62 -0.85
CA GLU A 31 -17.02 -9.55 -1.82
C GLU A 31 -15.91 -9.86 -2.84
N MET A 32 -15.38 -11.09 -2.87
CA MET A 32 -14.30 -11.50 -3.79
C MET A 32 -14.70 -12.69 -4.71
N PRO A 33 -15.79 -12.57 -5.49
CA PRO A 33 -16.31 -13.67 -6.29
C PRO A 33 -15.40 -14.11 -7.45
N VAL A 34 -14.51 -13.24 -7.96
CA VAL A 34 -13.58 -13.63 -9.04
C VAL A 34 -12.52 -14.57 -8.49
N LEU A 35 -11.96 -14.31 -7.30
CA LEU A 35 -11.05 -15.23 -6.64
C LEU A 35 -11.72 -16.57 -6.33
N ASP A 36 -12.99 -16.60 -5.94
CA ASP A 36 -13.72 -17.86 -5.72
C ASP A 36 -13.84 -18.69 -7.02
N LEU A 37 -14.07 -18.03 -8.17
CA LEU A 37 -14.08 -18.70 -9.48
C LEU A 37 -12.71 -19.28 -9.84
N LEU A 38 -11.63 -18.54 -9.55
CA LEU A 38 -10.26 -19.02 -9.75
C LEU A 38 -9.92 -20.17 -8.81
N GLU A 39 -10.36 -20.12 -7.56
CA GLU A 39 -10.14 -21.19 -6.59
C GLU A 39 -10.74 -22.52 -7.05
N GLU A 40 -12.00 -22.51 -7.50
CA GLU A 40 -12.66 -23.72 -8.01
C GLU A 40 -11.87 -24.34 -9.18
N ARG A 41 -11.38 -23.49 -10.07
CA ARG A 41 -10.52 -23.92 -11.18
C ARG A 41 -9.18 -24.47 -10.68
N TYR A 42 -8.53 -23.77 -9.75
CA TYR A 42 -7.20 -24.10 -9.23
C TYR A 42 -7.21 -25.39 -8.40
N ARG A 43 -8.28 -25.68 -7.65
CA ARG A 43 -8.46 -26.95 -6.95
C ARG A 43 -8.48 -28.15 -7.90
N ARG A 44 -9.03 -27.97 -9.11
CA ARG A 44 -9.07 -29.03 -10.13
C ARG A 44 -7.77 -29.15 -10.90
N GLU A 45 -7.20 -28.01 -11.32
CA GLU A 45 -6.06 -27.96 -12.24
C GLU A 45 -4.71 -28.08 -11.53
N ARG A 46 -4.65 -27.71 -10.24
CA ARG A 46 -3.42 -27.63 -9.42
C ARG A 46 -2.22 -27.05 -10.20
N PRO A 47 -2.36 -25.86 -10.81
CA PRO A 47 -1.37 -25.33 -11.75
C PRO A 47 -0.02 -24.97 -11.10
N PHE A 48 0.02 -24.88 -9.78
CA PHE A 48 1.19 -24.43 -9.02
C PHE A 48 1.85 -25.57 -8.23
N GLU A 49 1.51 -26.82 -8.50
CA GLU A 49 2.13 -27.97 -7.82
C GLU A 49 3.66 -27.98 -8.02
N GLY A 50 4.39 -27.94 -6.90
CA GLY A 50 5.85 -27.87 -6.88
C GLY A 50 6.44 -26.48 -7.14
N VAL A 51 5.60 -25.44 -7.25
CA VAL A 51 6.04 -24.05 -7.44
C VAL A 51 6.17 -23.36 -6.08
N ARG A 52 7.36 -22.84 -5.78
CA ARG A 52 7.60 -21.98 -4.62
C ARG A 52 7.43 -20.51 -4.98
N MET A 53 6.70 -19.77 -4.16
CA MET A 53 6.41 -18.35 -4.36
C MET A 53 6.84 -17.54 -3.14
N ALA A 54 7.52 -16.42 -3.37
CA ALA A 54 7.78 -15.41 -2.34
C ALA A 54 6.97 -14.15 -2.66
N ALA A 55 6.17 -13.69 -1.70
CA ALA A 55 5.33 -12.52 -1.83
C ALA A 55 5.74 -11.43 -0.85
N ALA A 56 5.89 -10.19 -1.34
CA ALA A 56 5.98 -8.98 -0.54
C ALA A 56 4.78 -8.09 -0.86
N MET A 57 3.74 -8.18 -0.03
CA MET A 57 2.44 -7.54 -0.25
C MET A 57 1.92 -6.98 1.07
N HIS A 58 0.95 -6.07 1.04
CA HIS A 58 0.23 -5.69 2.25
C HIS A 58 -0.48 -6.93 2.86
N VAL A 59 -0.22 -7.25 4.12
CA VAL A 59 -0.82 -8.43 4.77
C VAL A 59 -2.20 -8.08 5.30
N THR A 60 -3.22 -8.17 4.43
CA THR A 60 -4.62 -7.87 4.72
C THR A 60 -5.56 -9.04 4.45
N SER A 61 -6.83 -8.91 4.83
CA SER A 61 -7.87 -9.92 4.62
C SER A 61 -8.02 -10.31 3.14
N GLU A 62 -7.84 -9.35 2.25
CA GLU A 62 -7.88 -9.52 0.80
C GLU A 62 -6.67 -10.33 0.32
N THR A 63 -5.46 -9.96 0.75
CA THR A 63 -4.22 -10.69 0.38
C THR A 63 -4.28 -12.12 0.87
N ALA A 64 -4.83 -12.34 2.07
CA ALA A 64 -5.00 -13.68 2.59
C ALA A 64 -5.97 -14.53 1.75
N ASN A 65 -6.96 -13.92 1.09
CA ASN A 65 -7.81 -14.61 0.13
C ASN A 65 -7.07 -14.93 -1.18
N LEU A 66 -6.16 -14.07 -1.65
CA LEU A 66 -5.26 -14.42 -2.76
C LEU A 66 -4.34 -15.61 -2.38
N MET A 67 -3.71 -15.57 -1.20
CA MET A 67 -2.86 -16.66 -0.73
C MET A 67 -3.64 -17.99 -0.64
N ARG A 68 -4.87 -17.95 -0.12
CA ARG A 68 -5.78 -19.10 -0.03
C ARG A 68 -5.97 -19.79 -1.38
N ILE A 69 -6.24 -19.05 -2.45
CA ILE A 69 -6.49 -19.65 -3.77
C ILE A 69 -5.22 -20.17 -4.43
N LEU A 70 -4.07 -19.52 -4.21
CA LEU A 70 -2.77 -19.99 -4.70
C LEU A 70 -2.37 -21.31 -4.04
N ILE A 71 -2.57 -21.41 -2.72
CA ILE A 71 -2.40 -22.67 -1.97
C ILE A 71 -3.35 -23.75 -2.48
N ALA A 72 -4.62 -23.40 -2.76
CA ALA A 72 -5.57 -24.34 -3.36
C ALA A 72 -5.12 -24.83 -4.75
N GLY A 73 -4.37 -24.01 -5.49
CA GLY A 73 -3.70 -24.36 -6.73
C GLY A 73 -2.41 -25.18 -6.58
N GLY A 74 -1.97 -25.46 -5.35
CA GLY A 74 -0.80 -26.29 -5.04
C GLY A 74 0.50 -25.52 -4.79
N ALA A 75 0.46 -24.18 -4.72
CA ALA A 75 1.64 -23.37 -4.49
C ALA A 75 2.19 -23.53 -3.07
N GLU A 76 3.51 -23.53 -2.95
CA GLU A 76 4.24 -23.34 -1.69
C GLU A 76 4.60 -21.85 -1.56
N ILE A 77 3.80 -21.08 -0.82
CA ILE A 77 3.94 -19.62 -0.75
C ILE A 77 4.38 -19.13 0.62
N SER A 78 5.26 -18.14 0.65
CA SER A 78 5.66 -17.40 1.85
C SER A 78 5.42 -15.91 1.66
N LEU A 79 4.95 -15.23 2.71
CA LEU A 79 4.48 -13.84 2.65
C LEU A 79 5.21 -12.95 3.66
N CYS A 80 5.66 -11.78 3.22
CA CYS A 80 6.04 -10.68 4.09
C CYS A 80 5.29 -9.40 3.74
N ALA A 81 5.33 -8.42 4.64
CA ALA A 81 4.77 -7.10 4.38
C ALA A 81 5.55 -6.37 3.27
N SER A 82 4.86 -5.54 2.48
CA SER A 82 5.47 -4.52 1.61
C SER A 82 5.51 -3.12 2.26
N ASN A 83 4.86 -2.96 3.42
CA ASN A 83 4.90 -1.72 4.19
C ASN A 83 4.75 -1.99 5.69
N PRO A 84 5.63 -1.38 6.53
CA PRO A 84 5.63 -1.62 7.98
C PRO A 84 4.31 -1.37 8.71
N LEU A 85 3.46 -0.47 8.23
CA LEU A 85 2.20 -0.11 8.90
C LEU A 85 0.97 -0.83 8.35
N SER A 86 1.13 -1.63 7.28
CA SER A 86 0.00 -2.19 6.53
C SER A 86 -0.51 -3.53 7.04
N THR A 87 0.30 -4.25 7.83
CA THR A 87 -0.05 -5.58 8.34
C THR A 87 -1.29 -5.52 9.22
N GLN A 88 -2.21 -6.45 9.01
CA GLN A 88 -3.30 -6.77 9.92
C GLN A 88 -2.89 -8.03 10.69
N ASP A 89 -2.44 -7.88 11.94
CA ASP A 89 -1.80 -8.96 12.70
C ASP A 89 -2.71 -10.18 12.90
N ASP A 90 -4.02 -9.95 12.99
CA ASP A 90 -5.02 -11.02 13.05
C ASP A 90 -5.05 -11.87 11.77
N ILE A 91 -4.81 -11.25 10.62
CA ILE A 91 -4.73 -11.94 9.33
C ILE A 91 -3.43 -12.72 9.18
N ALA A 92 -2.30 -12.14 9.60
CA ALA A 92 -1.02 -12.86 9.63
C ALA A 92 -1.15 -14.14 10.49
N ALA A 93 -1.78 -14.03 11.66
CA ALA A 93 -2.06 -15.17 12.54
C ALA A 93 -2.97 -16.23 11.91
N ALA A 94 -4.02 -15.81 11.17
CA ALA A 94 -4.93 -16.71 10.50
C ALA A 94 -4.26 -17.51 9.37
N LEU A 95 -3.40 -16.86 8.59
CA LEU A 95 -2.62 -17.51 7.53
C LEU A 95 -1.68 -18.58 8.09
N VAL A 96 -0.97 -18.27 9.18
CA VAL A 96 -0.10 -19.25 9.84
C VAL A 96 -0.90 -20.41 10.43
N SER A 97 -2.00 -20.12 11.14
CA SER A 97 -2.72 -21.13 11.92
C SER A 97 -3.61 -22.06 11.10
N TYR A 98 -4.28 -21.53 10.08
CA TYR A 98 -5.29 -22.29 9.32
C TYR A 98 -4.81 -22.77 7.96
N TYR A 99 -3.79 -22.10 7.39
CA TYR A 99 -3.23 -22.47 6.08
C TYR A 99 -1.80 -23.00 6.19
N GLU A 100 -1.23 -23.01 7.40
CA GLU A 100 0.13 -23.49 7.66
C GLU A 100 1.20 -22.80 6.79
N MET A 101 0.89 -21.56 6.37
CA MET A 101 1.68 -20.76 5.45
C MET A 101 2.71 -19.92 6.22
N PRO A 102 3.99 -19.92 5.86
CA PRO A 102 4.98 -19.03 6.48
C PRO A 102 4.62 -17.55 6.23
N VAL A 103 4.52 -16.79 7.31
CA VAL A 103 4.28 -15.33 7.29
C VAL A 103 5.32 -14.63 8.15
N PHE A 104 5.90 -13.57 7.61
CA PHE A 104 6.88 -12.72 8.28
C PHE A 104 6.41 -11.27 8.16
N ALA A 105 5.52 -10.86 9.06
CA ALA A 105 4.90 -9.54 9.00
C ALA A 105 4.30 -9.17 10.36
N ILE A 106 4.64 -7.97 10.84
CA ILE A 106 4.12 -7.40 12.10
C ILE A 106 3.73 -5.95 11.87
N LYS A 107 2.56 -5.51 12.34
CA LYS A 107 2.19 -4.09 12.24
C LYS A 107 3.12 -3.23 13.09
N GLY A 108 3.72 -2.22 12.47
CA GLY A 108 4.67 -1.32 13.14
C GLY A 108 6.08 -1.88 13.26
N GLU A 109 6.47 -2.80 12.38
CA GLU A 109 7.83 -3.36 12.39
C GLU A 109 8.91 -2.29 12.15
N THR A 110 10.10 -2.54 12.73
CA THR A 110 11.27 -1.72 12.47
C THR A 110 11.85 -1.98 11.09
N ASN A 111 12.62 -1.04 10.54
CA ASN A 111 13.35 -1.26 9.28
C ASN A 111 14.24 -2.51 9.29
N ALA A 112 14.80 -2.86 10.46
CA ALA A 112 15.62 -4.07 10.61
C ALA A 112 14.77 -5.34 10.49
N GLN A 113 13.58 -5.35 11.10
CA GLN A 113 12.62 -6.45 10.98
C GLN A 113 12.09 -6.57 9.54
N TYR A 114 11.68 -5.46 8.91
CA TYR A 114 11.25 -5.46 7.50
C TYR A 114 12.28 -6.11 6.56
N ILE A 115 13.55 -5.72 6.71
CA ILE A 115 14.65 -6.32 5.92
C ILE A 115 14.84 -7.80 6.27
N ALA A 116 14.72 -8.19 7.54
CA ALA A 116 14.83 -9.58 7.96
C ALA A 116 13.69 -10.44 7.37
N HIS A 117 12.46 -9.91 7.33
CA HIS A 117 11.29 -10.58 6.77
C HIS A 117 11.41 -10.79 5.25
N LEU A 118 11.90 -9.78 4.51
CA LEU A 118 12.23 -9.92 3.09
C LEU A 118 13.29 -11.03 2.85
N ASN A 119 14.30 -11.14 3.71
CA ASN A 119 15.27 -12.23 3.60
C ASN A 119 14.64 -13.59 3.91
N ALA A 120 13.77 -13.67 4.92
CA ALA A 120 13.13 -14.92 5.34
C ALA A 120 12.26 -15.53 4.24
N VAL A 121 11.48 -14.71 3.51
CA VAL A 121 10.72 -15.22 2.36
C VAL A 121 11.64 -15.65 1.20
N LEU A 122 12.80 -15.00 1.01
CA LEU A 122 13.79 -15.39 0.00
C LEU A 122 14.61 -16.63 0.39
N ASP A 123 14.75 -16.94 1.68
CA ASP A 123 15.39 -18.18 2.17
C ASP A 123 14.62 -19.44 1.76
N THR A 124 13.39 -19.30 1.24
CA THR A 124 12.60 -20.39 0.66
C THR A 124 12.99 -20.77 -0.77
N GLU A 125 13.97 -20.07 -1.35
CA GLU A 125 14.46 -20.28 -2.72
C GLU A 125 13.30 -20.28 -3.74
N PRO A 126 12.57 -19.15 -3.87
CA PRO A 126 11.34 -19.09 -4.66
C PRO A 126 11.61 -19.25 -6.17
N ASN A 127 10.62 -19.81 -6.86
CA ASN A 127 10.58 -19.84 -8.33
C ASN A 127 9.89 -18.61 -8.91
N LEU A 128 8.91 -18.06 -8.19
CA LEU A 128 8.16 -16.88 -8.59
C LEU A 128 8.17 -15.83 -7.49
N THR A 129 8.20 -14.56 -7.90
CA THR A 129 8.03 -13.42 -6.99
C THR A 129 6.68 -12.74 -7.23
N MET A 130 6.04 -12.30 -6.15
CA MET A 130 4.86 -11.43 -6.21
C MET A 130 5.16 -10.17 -5.40
N ASP A 131 5.19 -9.02 -6.05
CA ASP A 131 5.71 -7.78 -5.45
C ASP A 131 4.68 -6.63 -5.54
N ASP A 132 4.65 -5.84 -4.47
CA ASP A 132 3.94 -4.57 -4.37
C ASP A 132 4.97 -3.52 -3.94
N GLY A 133 5.57 -2.85 -4.93
CA GLY A 133 6.56 -1.78 -4.70
C GLY A 133 7.99 -2.08 -5.12
N MET A 134 8.26 -3.33 -5.52
CA MET A 134 9.53 -3.82 -6.05
C MET A 134 10.64 -4.04 -5.01
N ASP A 135 10.31 -4.12 -3.72
CA ASP A 135 11.33 -4.26 -2.68
C ASP A 135 11.93 -5.67 -2.63
N LEU A 136 11.11 -6.70 -2.89
CA LEU A 136 11.56 -8.09 -2.95
C LEU A 136 12.44 -8.33 -4.17
N VAL A 137 11.99 -7.88 -5.35
CA VAL A 137 12.75 -7.98 -6.60
C VAL A 137 14.03 -7.16 -6.51
N ALA A 138 14.02 -5.97 -5.90
CA ALA A 138 15.23 -5.19 -5.67
C ALA A 138 16.22 -5.92 -4.76
N MET A 139 15.75 -6.57 -3.70
CA MET A 139 16.62 -7.36 -2.81
C MET A 139 17.25 -8.55 -3.54
N LEU A 140 16.48 -9.27 -4.38
CA LEU A 140 17.00 -10.33 -5.24
C LEU A 140 18.11 -9.86 -6.17
N HIS A 141 17.94 -8.70 -6.82
CA HIS A 141 18.93 -8.19 -7.78
C HIS A 141 20.18 -7.55 -7.13
N THR A 142 20.15 -7.28 -5.82
CA THR A 142 21.24 -6.53 -5.14
C THR A 142 21.94 -7.32 -4.06
N LYS A 143 21.20 -7.92 -3.12
CA LYS A 143 21.74 -8.57 -1.91
C LYS A 143 21.63 -10.09 -1.95
N ARG A 144 20.71 -10.62 -2.74
CA ARG A 144 20.36 -12.06 -2.81
C ARG A 144 20.49 -12.62 -4.23
N SER A 145 21.45 -12.09 -5.00
CA SER A 145 21.62 -12.39 -6.42
C SER A 145 21.97 -13.86 -6.73
N SER A 146 22.47 -14.61 -5.74
CA SER A 146 22.70 -16.05 -5.87
C SER A 146 21.42 -16.86 -6.09
N LEU A 147 20.25 -16.32 -5.73
CA LEU A 147 18.95 -16.99 -5.90
C LEU A 147 18.35 -16.78 -7.30
N LEU A 148 18.87 -15.83 -8.09
CA LEU A 148 18.27 -15.44 -9.37
C LEU A 148 18.17 -16.61 -10.37
N GLU A 149 19.08 -17.59 -10.30
CA GLU A 149 19.06 -18.77 -11.17
C GLU A 149 17.79 -19.63 -10.96
N GLY A 150 17.22 -19.61 -9.76
CA GLY A 150 16.00 -20.37 -9.43
C GLY A 150 14.69 -19.66 -9.76
N VAL A 151 14.74 -18.35 -10.08
CA VAL A 151 13.55 -17.51 -10.30
C VAL A 151 13.21 -17.46 -11.79
N VAL A 152 12.03 -17.95 -12.15
CA VAL A 152 11.58 -18.02 -13.55
C VAL A 152 10.73 -16.82 -13.98
N GLY A 153 10.22 -16.04 -13.03
CA GLY A 153 9.45 -14.83 -13.30
C GLY A 153 8.84 -14.20 -12.05
N GLY A 154 8.08 -13.14 -12.25
CA GLY A 154 7.32 -12.52 -11.18
C GLY A 154 6.20 -11.60 -11.64
N THR A 155 5.52 -10.97 -10.69
CA THR A 155 4.45 -10.00 -10.90
C THR A 155 4.71 -8.72 -10.08
N GLU A 156 4.24 -7.58 -10.60
CA GLU A 156 4.30 -6.29 -9.89
C GLU A 156 2.99 -5.51 -10.07
N GLU A 157 2.39 -5.12 -8.95
CA GLU A 157 1.05 -4.51 -8.92
C GLU A 157 1.05 -2.98 -8.94
N THR A 158 2.16 -2.34 -8.58
CA THR A 158 2.17 -0.89 -8.35
C THR A 158 2.70 -0.13 -9.54
N THR A 159 2.21 1.10 -9.69
CA THR A 159 2.74 2.03 -10.70
C THR A 159 4.23 2.28 -10.47
N THR A 160 4.63 2.47 -9.21
CA THR A 160 6.02 2.77 -8.84
C THR A 160 6.95 1.61 -9.11
N GLY A 161 6.59 0.40 -8.71
CA GLY A 161 7.36 -0.80 -9.00
C GLY A 161 7.49 -1.06 -10.50
N VAL A 162 6.39 -0.94 -11.27
CA VAL A 162 6.43 -1.10 -12.74
C VAL A 162 7.36 -0.08 -13.41
N ILE A 163 7.36 1.19 -12.99
CA ILE A 163 8.28 2.20 -13.52
C ILE A 163 9.74 1.80 -13.28
N ARG A 164 10.07 1.38 -12.05
CA ARG A 164 11.42 0.95 -11.67
C ARG A 164 11.86 -0.31 -12.45
N LEU A 165 10.97 -1.29 -12.61
CA LEU A 165 11.22 -2.51 -13.38
C LEU A 165 11.44 -2.23 -14.87
N ARG A 166 10.63 -1.36 -15.47
CA ARG A 166 10.82 -0.93 -16.87
C ARG A 166 12.17 -0.23 -17.07
N ALA A 167 12.60 0.60 -16.12
CA ALA A 167 13.92 1.23 -16.15
C ALA A 167 15.05 0.19 -16.07
N MET A 168 14.91 -0.85 -15.24
CA MET A 168 15.88 -1.95 -15.17
C MET A 168 15.91 -2.78 -16.45
N ALA A 169 14.74 -3.10 -17.02
CA ALA A 169 14.63 -3.84 -18.27
C ALA A 169 15.26 -3.09 -19.44
N ALA A 170 15.02 -1.78 -19.56
CA ALA A 170 15.64 -0.92 -20.57
C ALA A 170 17.17 -0.86 -20.45
N GLN A 171 17.72 -1.07 -19.25
CA GLN A 171 19.15 -1.16 -18.99
C GLN A 171 19.73 -2.58 -19.15
N GLY A 172 18.91 -3.58 -19.48
CA GLY A 172 19.32 -4.99 -19.55
C GLY A 172 19.72 -5.58 -18.19
N LYS A 173 19.25 -5.00 -17.08
CA LYS A 173 19.59 -5.41 -15.70
C LYS A 173 18.54 -6.29 -15.03
N LEU A 174 17.34 -6.39 -15.61
CA LEU A 174 16.28 -7.25 -15.09
C LEU A 174 16.57 -8.70 -15.49
N ALA A 175 16.77 -9.58 -14.51
CA ALA A 175 17.27 -10.94 -14.73
C ALA A 175 16.19 -11.95 -15.16
N PHE A 176 14.92 -11.68 -14.86
CA PHE A 176 13.78 -12.56 -15.15
C PHE A 176 12.55 -11.74 -15.61
N PRO A 177 11.61 -12.35 -16.36
CA PRO A 177 10.42 -11.64 -16.84
C PRO A 177 9.49 -11.27 -15.68
N VAL A 178 8.93 -10.06 -15.73
CA VAL A 178 7.91 -9.60 -14.76
C VAL A 178 6.65 -9.15 -15.49
N ILE A 179 5.51 -9.68 -15.06
CA ILE A 179 4.19 -9.24 -15.53
C ILE A 179 3.79 -7.98 -14.75
N ALA A 180 3.58 -6.88 -15.47
CA ALA A 180 3.11 -5.63 -14.92
C ALA A 180 1.59 -5.69 -14.68
N VAL A 181 1.18 -6.25 -13.55
CA VAL A 181 -0.24 -6.37 -13.16
C VAL A 181 -0.91 -5.00 -13.08
N ASN A 182 -0.15 -3.96 -12.71
CA ASN A 182 -0.65 -2.58 -12.70
C ASN A 182 -1.21 -2.09 -14.05
N ASP A 183 -0.74 -2.65 -15.17
CA ASP A 183 -1.20 -2.27 -16.51
C ASP A 183 -2.55 -2.91 -16.89
N ALA A 184 -3.03 -3.89 -16.12
CA ALA A 184 -4.36 -4.45 -16.34
C ALA A 184 -5.42 -3.37 -16.09
N MET A 185 -6.34 -3.17 -17.03
CA MET A 185 -7.36 -2.11 -16.90
C MET A 185 -8.31 -2.35 -15.72
N THR A 186 -8.55 -3.62 -15.38
CA THR A 186 -9.32 -4.04 -14.18
C THR A 186 -8.63 -3.65 -12.88
N LYS A 187 -7.30 -3.55 -12.87
CA LYS A 187 -6.53 -2.97 -11.77
C LYS A 187 -6.54 -1.45 -11.89
N HIS A 188 -6.00 -0.93 -12.99
CA HIS A 188 -5.71 0.48 -13.16
C HIS A 188 -6.93 1.40 -13.01
N PHE A 189 -8.11 1.01 -13.53
CA PHE A 189 -9.31 1.84 -13.46
C PHE A 189 -10.09 1.69 -12.16
N PHE A 190 -9.98 0.55 -11.47
CA PHE A 190 -10.81 0.27 -10.31
C PHE A 190 -10.06 0.46 -8.99
N ASP A 191 -8.91 -0.18 -8.87
CA ASP A 191 -8.01 -0.09 -7.72
C ASP A 191 -7.60 1.35 -7.47
N ASN A 192 -6.87 1.90 -8.43
CA ASN A 192 -6.27 3.22 -8.28
C ASN A 192 -7.35 4.30 -8.15
N ARG A 193 -8.54 4.15 -8.75
CA ARG A 193 -9.58 5.20 -8.67
C ARG A 193 -10.55 4.99 -7.51
N TYR A 194 -11.28 3.89 -7.52
CA TYR A 194 -12.39 3.69 -6.60
C TYR A 194 -11.90 3.16 -5.25
N GLY A 195 -10.96 2.22 -5.26
CA GLY A 195 -10.33 1.67 -4.05
C GLY A 195 -9.58 2.74 -3.27
N THR A 196 -8.63 3.41 -3.93
CA THR A 196 -7.85 4.49 -3.29
C THR A 196 -8.77 5.61 -2.82
N GLY A 197 -9.65 6.13 -3.68
CA GLY A 197 -10.55 7.23 -3.31
C GLY A 197 -11.38 6.96 -2.06
N GLN A 198 -11.98 5.77 -1.91
CA GLN A 198 -12.77 5.45 -0.71
C GLN A 198 -11.88 5.29 0.53
N SER A 199 -10.82 4.49 0.40
CA SER A 199 -9.99 4.09 1.54
C SER A 199 -9.11 5.22 2.07
N THR A 200 -8.65 6.15 1.22
CA THR A 200 -7.90 7.34 1.64
C THR A 200 -8.75 8.21 2.55
N LEU A 201 -10.02 8.46 2.17
CA LEU A 201 -10.93 9.25 2.99
C LEU A 201 -11.26 8.52 4.30
N ASP A 202 -11.46 7.20 4.28
CA ASP A 202 -11.64 6.38 5.49
C ASP A 202 -10.43 6.52 6.44
N GLY A 203 -9.21 6.39 5.92
CA GLY A 203 -7.97 6.55 6.69
C GLY A 203 -7.85 7.93 7.34
N ILE A 204 -8.08 9.00 6.58
CA ILE A 204 -8.04 10.38 7.12
C ILE A 204 -9.11 10.55 8.20
N ILE A 205 -10.33 10.04 8.00
CA ILE A 205 -11.44 10.17 8.95
C ILE A 205 -11.17 9.37 10.22
N ARG A 206 -10.71 8.12 10.13
CA ARG A 206 -10.35 7.31 11.32
C ARG A 206 -9.22 7.96 12.11
N ALA A 207 -8.20 8.48 11.42
CA ALA A 207 -7.08 9.16 12.05
C ALA A 207 -7.51 10.45 12.78
N THR A 208 -8.42 11.24 12.21
CA THR A 208 -8.65 12.64 12.64
C THR A 208 -10.03 12.90 13.26
N ASN A 209 -11.04 12.13 12.89
CA ASN A 209 -12.46 12.41 13.14
C ASN A 209 -12.90 13.83 12.72
N VAL A 210 -12.28 14.39 11.69
CA VAL A 210 -12.56 15.74 11.21
C VAL A 210 -13.82 15.77 10.32
N LEU A 211 -14.60 16.85 10.42
CA LEU A 211 -15.69 17.10 9.47
C LEU A 211 -15.12 17.57 8.11
N MET A 212 -15.41 16.82 7.05
CA MET A 212 -14.98 17.14 5.67
C MET A 212 -15.80 18.29 5.06
N ALA A 213 -17.10 18.33 5.35
CA ALA A 213 -18.01 19.32 4.77
C ALA A 213 -17.56 20.76 5.06
N GLY A 214 -17.43 21.56 4.00
CA GLY A 214 -17.01 22.95 4.06
C GLY A 214 -15.51 23.18 4.22
N LYS A 215 -14.69 22.13 4.40
CA LYS A 215 -13.23 22.27 4.49
C LYS A 215 -12.59 22.36 3.12
N THR A 216 -11.50 23.13 3.02
CA THR A 216 -10.65 23.13 1.83
C THR A 216 -9.74 21.90 1.83
N PHE A 217 -9.98 20.98 0.90
CA PHE A 217 -9.22 19.75 0.73
C PHE A 217 -8.32 19.86 -0.51
N VAL A 218 -7.01 19.81 -0.32
CA VAL A 218 -6.02 19.94 -1.39
C VAL A 218 -5.51 18.54 -1.78
N VAL A 219 -5.59 18.22 -3.07
CA VAL A 219 -5.10 16.95 -3.63
C VAL A 219 -3.83 17.19 -4.46
N GLY A 220 -2.77 16.46 -4.13
CA GLY A 220 -1.52 16.39 -4.89
C GLY A 220 -1.66 15.49 -6.11
N GLY A 221 -1.54 16.05 -7.31
CA GLY A 221 -1.70 15.34 -8.58
C GLY A 221 -3.15 15.15 -9.02
N TYR A 222 -3.35 14.72 -10.27
CA TYR A 222 -4.65 14.36 -10.83
C TYR A 222 -4.59 13.10 -11.71
N GLY A 223 -3.74 12.14 -11.30
CA GLY A 223 -3.77 10.76 -11.81
C GLY A 223 -4.98 9.97 -11.28
N TRP A 224 -5.04 8.67 -11.56
CA TRP A 224 -6.21 7.85 -11.18
C TRP A 224 -6.49 7.82 -9.67
N CYS A 225 -5.45 7.72 -8.83
CA CYS A 225 -5.53 7.87 -7.37
C CYS A 225 -6.17 9.19 -6.96
N SER A 226 -5.57 10.29 -7.39
CA SER A 226 -6.04 11.63 -7.03
C SER A 226 -7.44 11.94 -7.57
N LYS A 227 -7.84 11.41 -8.74
CA LYS A 227 -9.22 11.50 -9.25
C LYS A 227 -10.22 10.85 -8.30
N GLY A 228 -9.88 9.68 -7.77
CA GLY A 228 -10.66 8.99 -6.74
C GLY A 228 -10.81 9.83 -5.48
N ILE A 229 -9.67 10.30 -4.95
CA ILE A 229 -9.61 11.09 -3.72
C ILE A 229 -10.41 12.39 -3.85
N ALA A 230 -10.19 13.15 -4.93
CA ALA A 230 -10.89 14.40 -5.22
C ALA A 230 -12.41 14.19 -5.34
N MET A 231 -12.83 13.14 -6.05
CA MET A 231 -14.23 12.79 -6.21
C MET A 231 -14.91 12.47 -4.87
N ARG A 232 -14.25 11.70 -3.99
CA ARG A 232 -14.81 11.33 -2.68
C ARG A 232 -14.82 12.52 -1.72
N ALA A 233 -13.74 13.31 -1.66
CA ALA A 233 -13.70 14.53 -0.85
C ALA A 233 -14.82 15.51 -1.22
N LYS A 234 -15.04 15.75 -2.53
CA LYS A 234 -16.15 16.58 -3.02
C LYS A 234 -17.51 15.97 -2.70
N GLY A 235 -17.66 14.66 -2.84
CA GLY A 235 -18.88 13.93 -2.44
C GLY A 235 -19.22 14.05 -0.95
N MET A 236 -18.20 14.28 -0.10
CA MET A 236 -18.37 14.55 1.34
C MET A 236 -18.54 16.05 1.67
N GLY A 237 -18.69 16.90 0.65
CA GLY A 237 -18.94 18.33 0.80
C GLY A 237 -17.69 19.19 1.00
N ALA A 238 -16.49 18.69 0.73
CA ALA A 238 -15.27 19.49 0.79
C ALA A 238 -15.14 20.43 -0.43
N ASN A 239 -14.49 21.57 -0.22
CA ASN A 239 -14.05 22.47 -1.28
C ASN A 239 -12.70 21.95 -1.81
N VAL A 240 -12.72 21.25 -2.94
CA VAL A 240 -11.54 20.53 -3.44
C VAL A 240 -10.69 21.40 -4.36
N ILE A 241 -9.41 21.51 -4.03
CA ILE A 241 -8.36 22.11 -4.85
C ILE A 241 -7.43 20.99 -5.33
N VAL A 242 -7.11 20.97 -6.62
CA VAL A 242 -6.15 20.05 -7.23
C VAL A 242 -4.87 20.81 -7.55
N THR A 243 -3.74 20.14 -7.39
CA THR A 243 -2.42 20.64 -7.83
C THR A 243 -1.89 19.68 -8.90
N GLU A 244 -1.46 20.19 -10.05
CA GLU A 244 -0.94 19.36 -11.14
C GLU A 244 0.16 20.08 -11.92
N VAL A 245 1.12 19.28 -12.39
CA VAL A 245 2.22 19.67 -13.27
C VAL A 245 1.91 19.34 -14.73
N ASP A 246 1.08 18.32 -15.00
CA ASP A 246 0.63 17.98 -16.34
C ASP A 246 -0.56 18.88 -16.75
N PRO A 247 -0.41 19.71 -17.80
CA PRO A 247 -1.46 20.65 -18.18
C PRO A 247 -2.74 19.98 -18.69
N LEU A 248 -2.66 18.77 -19.26
CA LEU A 248 -3.84 18.05 -19.74
C LEU A 248 -4.64 17.50 -18.56
N ARG A 249 -3.95 16.94 -17.55
CA ARG A 249 -4.60 16.48 -16.32
C ARG A 249 -5.17 17.64 -15.50
N ALA A 250 -4.45 18.76 -15.45
CA ALA A 250 -4.96 19.99 -14.86
C ALA A 250 -6.25 20.47 -15.57
N LEU A 251 -6.26 20.47 -16.91
CA LEU A 251 -7.47 20.82 -17.67
C LEU A 251 -8.63 19.86 -17.37
N GLU A 252 -8.36 18.56 -17.27
CA GLU A 252 -9.37 17.56 -16.90
C GLU A 252 -9.95 17.82 -15.50
N ALA A 253 -9.11 18.15 -14.51
CA ALA A 253 -9.56 18.51 -13.17
C ALA A 253 -10.52 19.72 -13.18
N VAL A 254 -10.24 20.72 -14.01
CA VAL A 254 -11.15 21.86 -14.20
C VAL A 254 -12.48 21.40 -14.81
N MET A 255 -12.45 20.51 -15.80
CA MET A 255 -13.68 19.98 -16.43
C MET A 255 -14.52 19.12 -15.47
N ASP A 256 -13.89 18.43 -14.52
CA ASP A 256 -14.56 17.71 -13.41
C ASP A 256 -15.07 18.66 -12.29
N GLY A 257 -14.84 19.97 -12.46
CA GLY A 257 -15.32 21.02 -11.58
C GLY A 257 -14.51 21.17 -10.30
N PHE A 258 -13.19 20.99 -10.40
CA PHE A 258 -12.22 21.28 -9.34
C PHE A 258 -11.46 22.57 -9.64
N GLN A 259 -11.11 23.31 -8.58
CA GLN A 259 -10.18 24.42 -8.71
C GLN A 259 -8.76 23.86 -8.85
N VAL A 260 -7.97 24.38 -9.79
CA VAL A 260 -6.56 23.98 -9.96
C VAL A 260 -5.65 25.15 -9.58
N LEU A 261 -4.70 24.90 -8.68
CA LEU A 261 -3.71 25.88 -8.22
C LEU A 261 -2.33 25.23 -8.11
N PRO A 262 -1.24 26.02 -8.17
CA PRO A 262 0.04 25.59 -7.64
C PRO A 262 -0.05 25.27 -6.14
N MET A 263 0.71 24.30 -5.65
CA MET A 263 0.73 23.92 -4.23
C MET A 263 1.09 25.11 -3.32
N SER A 264 1.98 26.01 -3.76
CA SER A 264 2.33 27.24 -3.04
C SER A 264 1.16 28.19 -2.79
N GLU A 265 0.16 28.21 -3.67
CA GLU A 265 -1.06 29.00 -3.50
C GLU A 265 -2.12 28.22 -2.72
N ALA A 266 -2.27 26.92 -3.01
CA ALA A 266 -3.21 26.05 -2.29
C ALA A 266 -2.86 25.93 -0.80
N ALA A 267 -1.57 25.94 -0.44
CA ALA A 267 -1.10 25.86 0.94
C ALA A 267 -1.62 26.99 1.84
N LYS A 268 -1.91 28.18 1.28
CA LYS A 268 -2.38 29.34 2.04
C LYS A 268 -3.80 29.19 2.58
N SER A 269 -4.62 28.34 1.93
CA SER A 269 -6.05 28.18 2.25
C SER A 269 -6.47 26.73 2.51
N GLY A 270 -5.62 25.76 2.18
CA GLY A 270 -5.86 24.35 2.43
C GLY A 270 -5.88 24.02 3.93
N GLN A 271 -6.78 23.11 4.29
CA GLN A 271 -6.94 22.63 5.67
C GLN A 271 -6.61 21.14 5.80
N ILE A 272 -6.87 20.38 4.73
CA ILE A 272 -6.51 18.97 4.62
C ILE A 272 -5.76 18.82 3.31
N PHE A 273 -4.62 18.14 3.35
CA PHE A 273 -3.76 17.91 2.21
C PHE A 273 -3.55 16.39 2.05
N CYS A 274 -3.71 15.90 0.82
CA CYS A 274 -3.46 14.51 0.48
C CYS A 274 -2.64 14.41 -0.81
N SER A 275 -1.43 13.85 -0.72
CA SER A 275 -0.56 13.60 -1.88
C SER A 275 -0.78 12.18 -2.42
N ALA A 276 -0.82 12.01 -3.75
CA ALA A 276 -0.90 10.70 -4.40
C ALA A 276 -0.29 10.75 -5.82
N THR A 277 0.93 11.26 -5.92
CA THR A 277 1.61 11.58 -7.19
C THR A 277 2.62 10.53 -7.62
N GLY A 278 3.21 9.80 -6.68
CA GLY A 278 4.40 8.96 -6.85
C GLY A 278 5.73 9.75 -6.94
N ASP A 279 5.74 11.04 -6.64
CA ASP A 279 6.91 11.92 -6.71
C ASP A 279 7.39 12.38 -5.31
N ILE A 280 8.61 12.90 -5.22
CA ILE A 280 9.22 13.34 -3.96
C ILE A 280 8.85 14.79 -3.62
N ASN A 281 8.68 15.08 -2.34
CA ASN A 281 8.54 16.44 -1.80
C ASN A 281 7.43 17.27 -2.47
N VAL A 282 6.31 16.62 -2.82
CA VAL A 282 5.08 17.27 -3.31
C VAL A 282 4.61 18.32 -2.29
N ILE A 283 4.72 17.98 -1.00
CA ILE A 283 4.55 18.92 0.12
C ILE A 283 5.92 19.10 0.77
N ASP A 284 6.49 20.29 0.62
CA ASP A 284 7.84 20.64 1.05
C ASP A 284 7.84 21.83 2.02
N ARG A 285 9.00 22.15 2.61
CA ARG A 285 9.19 23.22 3.60
C ARG A 285 8.47 24.51 3.25
N HIS A 286 8.71 25.03 2.05
CA HIS A 286 8.15 26.31 1.62
C HIS A 286 6.62 26.29 1.45
N HIS A 287 6.01 25.12 1.26
CA HIS A 287 4.56 24.95 1.33
C HIS A 287 4.08 24.96 2.79
N MET A 288 4.74 24.19 3.66
CA MET A 288 4.40 24.08 5.09
C MET A 288 4.55 25.43 5.82
N ASP A 289 5.52 26.25 5.42
CA ASP A 289 5.70 27.62 5.92
C ASP A 289 4.44 28.49 5.71
N GLN A 290 3.62 28.20 4.70
CA GLN A 290 2.41 28.97 4.36
C GLN A 290 1.12 28.38 4.94
N MET A 291 1.18 27.18 5.53
CA MET A 291 -0.02 26.49 6.03
C MET A 291 -0.60 27.14 7.28
N GLN A 292 -1.92 27.08 7.43
CA GLN A 292 -2.58 27.58 8.62
C GLN A 292 -2.35 26.64 9.82
N ASP A 293 -2.47 27.17 11.04
CA ASP A 293 -2.49 26.35 12.24
C ASP A 293 -3.59 25.28 12.12
N GLY A 294 -3.23 24.05 12.42
CA GLY A 294 -4.11 22.89 12.35
C GLY A 294 -4.29 22.26 10.98
N ALA A 295 -3.42 22.58 10.01
CA ALA A 295 -3.37 21.86 8.74
C ALA A 295 -3.11 20.36 8.95
N ILE A 296 -3.83 19.51 8.22
CA ILE A 296 -3.71 18.06 8.27
C ILE A 296 -3.06 17.58 6.98
N LEU A 297 -1.95 16.85 7.09
CA LEU A 297 -1.22 16.23 6.00
C LEU A 297 -1.48 14.73 5.99
N SER A 298 -1.60 14.17 4.79
CA SER A 298 -1.72 12.75 4.55
C SER A 298 -1.10 12.40 3.20
N ASN A 299 -0.69 11.16 3.05
CA ASN A 299 -0.16 10.63 1.81
C ASN A 299 -0.91 9.35 1.46
N SER A 300 -1.23 9.18 0.19
CA SER A 300 -1.84 7.96 -0.35
C SER A 300 -1.08 7.42 -1.55
N GLY A 301 0.09 8.00 -1.87
CA GLY A 301 1.04 7.42 -2.80
C GLY A 301 1.92 6.37 -2.13
N HIS A 302 2.65 5.62 -2.95
CA HIS A 302 3.27 4.36 -2.54
C HIS A 302 4.43 4.49 -1.54
N PHE A 303 5.14 5.62 -1.51
CA PHE A 303 6.26 5.84 -0.58
C PHE A 303 6.02 7.05 0.32
N ASP A 304 6.68 7.09 1.46
CA ASP A 304 6.62 8.14 2.49
C ASP A 304 7.39 9.42 2.16
N VAL A 305 7.71 9.61 0.88
CA VAL A 305 8.58 10.68 0.39
C VAL A 305 7.81 11.81 -0.28
N GLU A 306 6.50 11.67 -0.50
CA GLU A 306 5.68 12.74 -1.09
C GLU A 306 5.56 13.94 -0.14
N ILE A 307 5.59 13.70 1.18
CA ILE A 307 5.69 14.72 2.20
C ILE A 307 7.14 14.77 2.68
N ASN A 308 7.75 15.95 2.68
CA ASN A 308 9.11 16.11 3.20
C ASN A 308 9.11 16.06 4.75
N MET A 309 8.99 14.86 5.30
CA MET A 309 8.95 14.62 6.75
C MET A 309 10.21 15.12 7.45
N LYS A 310 11.38 15.00 6.81
CA LYS A 310 12.66 15.52 7.34
C LYS A 310 12.63 17.04 7.52
N ALA A 311 12.06 17.76 6.56
CA ALA A 311 11.90 19.20 6.68
C ALA A 311 10.89 19.54 7.80
N LEU A 312 9.77 18.84 7.87
CA LEU A 312 8.77 19.07 8.92
C LEU A 312 9.35 18.83 10.32
N GLU A 313 10.09 17.74 10.52
CA GLU A 313 10.81 17.45 11.76
C GLU A 313 11.81 18.56 12.11
N ALA A 314 12.59 19.04 11.14
CA ALA A 314 13.53 20.13 11.34
C ALA A 314 12.87 21.49 11.61
N MET A 315 11.61 21.67 11.22
CA MET A 315 10.81 22.87 11.53
C MET A 315 10.09 22.78 12.88
N SER A 316 10.11 21.60 13.51
CA SER A 316 9.30 21.29 14.69
C SER A 316 10.10 21.34 15.97
N THR A 317 9.52 21.94 17.00
CA THR A 317 10.07 21.98 18.36
C THR A 317 9.61 20.78 19.20
N LYS A 318 8.48 20.16 18.82
CA LYS A 318 7.89 19.02 19.53
C LYS A 318 7.04 18.17 18.58
N VAL A 319 7.10 16.86 18.76
CA VAL A 319 6.19 15.89 18.13
C VAL A 319 5.39 15.17 19.21
N THR A 320 4.06 15.11 19.07
CA THR A 320 3.16 14.45 20.02
C THR A 320 2.16 13.57 19.28
N ARG A 321 2.10 12.28 19.60
CA ARG A 321 1.01 11.38 19.15
C ARG A 321 -0.29 11.78 19.86
N VAL A 322 -1.22 12.39 19.13
CA VAL A 322 -2.48 12.91 19.69
C VAL A 322 -3.65 11.94 19.51
N ARG A 323 -3.57 11.04 18.52
CA ARG A 323 -4.51 9.93 18.27
C ARG A 323 -3.74 8.76 17.67
N ASP A 324 -4.29 7.55 17.65
CA ASP A 324 -3.59 6.32 17.26
C ASP A 324 -2.82 6.38 15.92
N PHE A 325 -3.26 7.22 14.98
CA PHE A 325 -2.62 7.42 13.67
C PHE A 325 -2.40 8.89 13.31
N LEU A 326 -2.34 9.78 14.31
CA LEU A 326 -2.21 11.23 14.10
C LEU A 326 -1.13 11.81 15.01
N ASP A 327 -0.08 12.33 14.39
CA ASP A 327 1.01 13.03 15.05
C ASP A 327 0.89 14.54 14.88
N GLU A 328 0.99 15.28 15.98
CA GLU A 328 1.06 16.74 16.01
C GLU A 328 2.52 17.20 16.00
N TYR A 329 2.87 18.03 15.04
CA TYR A 329 4.15 18.70 14.88
C TYR A 329 3.97 20.18 15.25
N THR A 330 4.51 20.58 16.40
CA THR A 330 4.50 21.98 16.85
C THR A 330 5.69 22.72 16.24
N LEU A 331 5.43 23.72 15.39
CA LEU A 331 6.45 24.51 14.72
C LEU A 331 7.08 25.56 15.64
N GLU A 332 8.21 26.15 15.23
CA GLU A 332 8.91 27.21 15.98
C GLU A 332 8.05 28.45 16.25
N ASP A 333 7.12 28.77 15.34
CA ASP A 333 6.20 29.91 15.48
C ASP A 333 4.92 29.59 16.26
N GLY A 334 4.81 28.37 16.79
CA GLY A 334 3.68 27.90 17.59
C GLY A 334 2.51 27.34 16.80
N ARG A 335 2.51 27.40 15.46
CA ARG A 335 1.53 26.67 14.64
C ARG A 335 1.72 25.16 14.80
N ARG A 336 0.64 24.42 14.57
CA ARG A 336 0.59 22.96 14.60
C ARG A 336 0.26 22.44 13.22
N ILE A 337 1.02 21.44 12.78
CA ILE A 337 0.72 20.63 11.61
C ILE A 337 0.47 19.20 12.08
N TYR A 338 -0.58 18.57 11.58
CA TYR A 338 -0.91 17.19 11.90
C TYR A 338 -0.55 16.28 10.74
N VAL A 339 0.03 15.12 11.01
CA VAL A 339 0.35 14.12 9.98
C VAL A 339 -0.37 12.82 10.29
N ALA A 340 -1.23 12.40 9.37
CA ALA A 340 -1.94 11.13 9.46
C ALA A 340 -1.08 10.00 8.88
N GLY A 341 -0.96 8.88 9.61
CA GLY A 341 -0.25 7.68 9.15
C GLY A 341 1.26 7.86 8.98
N GLU A 342 1.90 8.77 9.73
CA GLU A 342 3.36 8.99 9.73
C GLU A 342 3.93 9.35 8.34
N GLY A 343 3.12 9.93 7.45
CA GLY A 343 3.51 10.27 6.07
C GLY A 343 3.51 9.08 5.10
N ARG A 344 3.21 7.87 5.58
CA ARG A 344 2.99 6.66 4.75
C ARG A 344 1.57 6.64 4.19
N LEU A 345 1.23 5.56 3.48
CA LEU A 345 -0.10 5.33 2.90
C LEU A 345 -1.21 5.36 3.97
N VAL A 346 -1.92 6.48 4.06
CA VAL A 346 -2.92 6.74 5.10
C VAL A 346 -4.08 5.74 5.06
N ASN A 347 -4.44 5.27 3.87
CA ASN A 347 -5.51 4.31 3.67
C ASN A 347 -5.20 2.93 4.27
N LEU A 348 -3.93 2.55 4.35
CA LEU A 348 -3.48 1.29 4.94
C LEU A 348 -3.00 1.46 6.38
N ALA A 349 -2.31 2.57 6.69
CA ALA A 349 -1.81 2.83 8.02
C ALA A 349 -2.94 3.07 9.03
N ALA A 350 -3.94 3.89 8.64
CA ALA A 350 -5.01 4.37 9.51
C ALA A 350 -6.40 3.77 9.21
N ALA A 351 -6.52 2.94 8.17
CA ALA A 351 -7.75 2.20 7.85
C ALA A 351 -7.42 0.75 7.43
N GLU A 352 -8.22 0.18 6.53
CA GLU A 352 -8.13 -1.23 6.14
C GLU A 352 -7.64 -1.43 4.71
N GLY A 353 -7.18 -0.37 4.04
CA GLY A 353 -6.83 -0.42 2.62
C GLY A 353 -8.06 -0.41 1.71
N HIS A 354 -7.89 -0.91 0.49
CA HIS A 354 -8.96 -0.92 -0.50
C HIS A 354 -10.07 -1.93 -0.12
N PRO A 355 -11.34 -1.64 -0.43
CA PRO A 355 -12.43 -2.59 -0.22
C PRO A 355 -12.21 -3.90 -0.99
N SER A 356 -12.63 -5.02 -0.41
CA SER A 356 -12.34 -6.36 -0.95
C SER A 356 -12.83 -6.56 -2.39
N ALA A 357 -13.99 -5.99 -2.76
CA ALA A 357 -14.50 -6.05 -4.15
C ALA A 357 -13.57 -5.42 -5.20
N VAL A 358 -12.79 -4.42 -4.81
CA VAL A 358 -11.80 -3.81 -5.69
C VAL A 358 -10.55 -4.70 -5.78
N MET A 359 -10.11 -5.22 -4.62
CA MET A 359 -8.96 -6.12 -4.56
C MET A 359 -9.21 -7.48 -5.22
N ASP A 360 -10.46 -7.94 -5.29
CA ASP A 360 -10.85 -9.14 -6.03
C ASP A 360 -10.37 -9.08 -7.48
N MET A 361 -10.58 -7.94 -8.14
CA MET A 361 -10.15 -7.73 -9.51
C MET A 361 -8.63 -7.60 -9.63
N SER A 362 -7.98 -6.86 -8.73
CA SER A 362 -6.52 -6.71 -8.75
C SER A 362 -5.82 -8.05 -8.52
N PHE A 363 -6.25 -8.79 -7.50
CA PHE A 363 -5.67 -10.07 -7.15
C PHE A 363 -6.05 -11.20 -8.11
N ALA A 364 -7.17 -11.08 -8.84
CA ALA A 364 -7.45 -11.97 -9.96
C ALA A 364 -6.49 -11.76 -11.14
N ASN A 365 -5.86 -10.59 -11.28
CA ASN A 365 -4.78 -10.39 -12.26
C ASN A 365 -3.42 -10.87 -11.74
N GLN A 366 -3.23 -10.91 -10.41
CA GLN A 366 -2.03 -11.47 -9.79
C GLN A 366 -1.99 -13.00 -9.87
N ALA A 367 -3.14 -13.62 -9.61
CA ALA A 367 -3.36 -15.06 -9.68
C ALA A 367 -3.35 -15.58 -11.12
#